data_AF-A0A1A0ITH3-F1
#
_entry.id   AF-A0A1A0ITH3-F1
#
_cell.length_a   1.000
_cell.length_b   1.000
_cell.length_c   1.000
_cell.angle_alpha   90.00
_cell.angle_beta   90.00
_cell.angle_gamma   90.00
#
_symmetry.space_group_name_H-M   'P 1'
#
loop_
_entity.id
_entity.type
_entity.pdbx_description
1 polymer ?
#
loop_
_entity_poly.entity_id
_entity_poly.type
_entity_poly.pdbx_seq_one_letter_code
_entity_poly.pdbx_strand_id
1 'polypeptide(L)' 'MAAEGLPVQVACRLLEVTESGYYAWRSRAPSAREVRHAWLTEQIRAVHIASRGEPSWIG' A
#
# COMPACT_ATOMS: atom_id res chain seq x y z
N MET A 1 -7.92 4.63 -4.44
CA MET A 1 -7.80 4.73 -5.93
C MET A 1 -8.13 3.44 -6.70
N ALA A 2 -7.56 2.26 -6.46
CA ALA A 2 -8.05 1.01 -7.10
C ALA A 2 -8.99 0.16 -6.20
N ALA A 3 -8.88 0.32 -4.87
CA ALA A 3 -9.74 -0.35 -3.89
C ALA A 3 -11.09 0.37 -3.67
N GLU A 4 -11.26 1.56 -4.22
CA GLU A 4 -12.47 2.40 -4.07
C GLU A 4 -13.49 2.20 -5.21
N GLY A 5 -13.39 1.10 -5.97
CA GLY A 5 -14.31 0.80 -7.07
C GLY A 5 -14.12 1.66 -8.33
N LEU A 6 -13.07 2.49 -8.39
CA LEU A 6 -12.76 3.28 -9.59
C LEU A 6 -12.13 2.38 -10.67
N PRO A 7 -12.52 2.53 -11.96
CA PRO A 7 -11.94 1.76 -13.03
C PRO A 7 -10.44 2.00 -13.15
N VAL A 8 -9.66 0.92 -13.14
CA VAL A 8 -8.19 0.96 -13.28
C VAL A 8 -7.77 1.75 -14.52
N GLN A 9 -8.53 1.65 -15.62
CA GLN A 9 -8.30 2.39 -16.86
C GLN A 9 -8.34 3.92 -16.65
N VAL A 10 -9.30 4.41 -15.86
CA VAL A 10 -9.44 5.84 -15.58
C VAL A 10 -8.27 6.32 -14.72
N ALA A 11 -7.93 5.55 -13.68
CA ALA A 11 -6.78 5.85 -12.83
C ALA A 11 -5.46 5.85 -13.61
N CYS A 12 -5.26 4.88 -14.52
CA CYS A 12 -4.07 4.80 -15.35
C CYS A 12 -3.94 6.02 -16.27
N ARG A 13 -5.05 6.47 -16.89
CA ARG A 13 -5.07 7.68 -17.72
C ARG A 13 -4.75 8.94 -16.90
N LEU A 14 -5.34 9.09 -15.71
CA LEU A 14 -5.12 10.25 -14.84
C LEU A 14 -3.69 10.33 -14.30
N LEU A 15 -3.08 9.18 -14.00
CA LEU A 15 -1.72 9.08 -13.47
C LEU A 15 -0.67 8.94 -14.57
N GLU A 16 -1.07 9.03 -15.84
CA GLU A 16 -0.21 8.91 -17.03
C GLU A 16 0.63 7.61 -17.04
N VAL A 17 0.08 6.52 -16.49
CA VAL A 17 0.69 5.18 -16.53
C VAL A 17 -0.04 4.28 -17.50
N THR A 18 0.66 3.27 -18.02
CA THR A 18 0.03 2.25 -18.86
C THR A 18 -0.72 1.23 -17.99
N GLU A 19 -1.86 0.74 -18.49
CA GLU A 19 -2.63 -0.31 -17.82
C GLU A 19 -1.80 -1.60 -17.67
N SER A 20 -1.06 -1.97 -18.72
CA SER A 20 -0.16 -3.12 -18.69
C SER A 20 0.98 -2.94 -17.67
N GLY A 21 1.52 -1.73 -17.55
CA GLY A 21 2.52 -1.39 -16.54
C GLY A 21 1.96 -1.49 -15.12
N TYR A 22 0.73 -1.01 -14.90
CA TYR A 22 0.04 -1.14 -13.62
C TYR A 22 -0.16 -2.61 -13.22
N TYR A 23 -0.71 -3.44 -14.11
CA TYR A 23 -0.93 -4.85 -13.80
C TYR A 23 0.37 -5.63 -13.65
N ALA A 24 1.38 -5.33 -14.47
CA ALA A 24 2.71 -5.92 -14.36
C ALA A 24 3.42 -5.50 -13.07
N TRP A 25 3.18 -4.30 -12.55
CA TRP A 25 3.67 -3.89 -11.23
C TRP A 25 2.89 -4.59 -10.11
N ARG A 26 1.56 -4.61 -10.20
CA ARG A 26 0.67 -5.22 -9.20
C ARG A 26 0.90 -6.71 -9.01
N SER A 27 1.28 -7.43 -10.06
CA SER A 27 1.55 -8.87 -10.00
C SER A 27 2.97 -9.22 -9.55
N ARG A 28 3.87 -8.24 -9.42
CA ARG A 28 5.24 -8.50 -8.95
C ARG A 28 5.24 -8.92 -7.50
N ALA A 29 6.08 -9.91 -7.20
CA ALA A 29 6.44 -10.20 -5.83
C ALA A 29 7.12 -8.98 -5.19
N PRO A 30 6.87 -8.70 -3.90
CA PRO A 30 7.54 -7.61 -3.21
C PRO A 30 9.04 -7.83 -3.20
N SER A 31 9.81 -6.78 -3.44
CA SER A 31 11.26 -6.81 -3.34
C SER A 31 11.70 -7.05 -1.89
N ALA A 32 12.93 -7.54 -1.69
CA ALA A 32 13.50 -7.71 -0.35
C ALA A 32 13.49 -6.41 0.48
N ARG A 33 13.62 -5.25 -0.19
CA ARG A 33 13.51 -3.93 0.45
C ARG A 33 12.10 -3.66 0.94
N GLU A 34 11.08 -3.93 0.12
CA GLU A 34 9.67 -3.75 0.49
C GLU A 34 9.28 -4.68 1.65
N VAL A 35 9.74 -5.93 1.63
CA VAL A 35 9.54 -6.87 2.74
C VAL A 35 10.16 -6.33 4.04
N ARG A 36 11.40 -5.85 3.97
CA ARG A 36 12.08 -5.26 5.14
C ARG A 36 11.36 -4.01 5.66
N HIS A 37 10.89 -3.14 4.77
CA HIS A 37 10.12 -1.96 5.15
C HIS A 37 8.79 -2.30 5.79
N ALA A 38 8.06 -3.29 5.26
CA ALA A 38 6.80 -3.76 5.84
C ALA A 38 7.03 -4.29 7.26
N TRP A 39 8.07 -5.12 7.45
CA TRP A 39 8.44 -5.64 8.76
C TRP A 39 8.81 -4.52 9.76
N LEU A 40 9.62 -3.55 9.32
CA LEU A 40 10.00 -2.42 10.17
C LEU A 40 8.78 -1.55 10.55
N THR A 41 7.88 -1.32 9.60
CA THR A 41 6.65 -0.55 9.84
C THR A 41 5.78 -1.22 10.90
N GLU A 42 5.67 -2.55 10.85
CA GLU A 42 4.89 -3.31 11.83
C GLU A 42 5.49 -3.23 13.23
N GLN A 43 6.82 -3.33 13.34
CA GLN A 43 7.51 -3.15 14.62
C GLN A 43 7.27 -1.75 15.20
N ILE A 44 7.34 -0.70 14.37
CA ILE A 44 7.08 0.68 14.80
C ILE A 44 5.63 0.83 15.27
N ARG A 45 4.67 0.24 14.54
CA ARG A 45 3.25 0.24 14.90
C ARG A 45 3.03 -0.43 16.25
N ALA A 46 3.62 -1.61 16.47
CA ALA A 46 3.51 -2.34 17.73
C ALA A 46 4.05 -1.51 18.92
N VAL A 47 5.20 -0.87 18.77
CA VAL A 47 5.76 0.01 19.79
C VAL A 47 4.86 1.22 20.05
N HIS A 48 4.30 1.82 19.00
CA HIS A 48 3.37 2.95 19.15
C HIS A 48 2.11 2.57 19.93
N ILE A 49 1.49 1.44 19.61
CA ILE A 49 0.30 0.91 20.30
C ILE A 49 0.63 0.62 21.77
N ALA A 50 1.77 -0.02 22.04
CA ALA A 50 2.20 -0.32 23.40
C ALA A 50 2.53 0.93 24.22
N SER A 51 2.98 2.01 23.57
CA SER A 51 3.42 3.24 24.24
C SER A 51 2.31 4.27 24.44
N ARG A 52 1.31 4.32 23.56
CA ARG A 52 0.21 5.29 23.58
C ARG A 52 -1.06 4.52 23.26
N GLY A 53 -1.93 4.32 24.25
CA GLY A 53 -3.20 3.62 24.06
C GLY A 53 -3.93 4.11 22.80
N GLU A 54 -4.19 3.16 21.91
CA GLU A 54 -5.14 3.17 20.80
C GLU A 54 -4.94 4.21 19.67
N PRO A 55 -4.54 3.77 18.45
CA PRO A 55 -4.69 4.57 17.24
C PRO A 55 -6.18 4.59 16.85
N SER A 56 -6.88 5.65 17.24
CA SER A 56 -8.33 5.86 17.05
C SER A 56 -8.75 6.15 15.58
N TRP A 57 -8.27 5.39 14.59
CA TRP A 57 -8.68 5.58 13.19
C TRP A 57 -8.98 4.27 12.44
N ILE A 58 -9.66 3.35 13.12
CA ILE A 58 -10.43 2.29 12.45
C ILE A 58 -11.89 2.47 12.90
N GLY A 59 -12.59 3.37 12.21
CA GLY A 59 -14.03 3.57 12.25
C GLY A 59 -14.52 3.76 10.83
#